data_AF-U2FR50-F1
#
_entry.id   AF-U2FR50-F1
#
_cell.length_a   1.000
_cell.length_b   1.000
_cell.length_c   1.000
_cell.angle_alpha   90.00
_cell.angle_beta   90.00
_cell.angle_gamma   90.00
#
_symmetry.space_group_name_H-M   'P 1'
#
loop_
_entity.id
_entity.type
_entity.pdbx_description
1 polymer ?
#
loop_
_entity_poly.entity_id
_entity_poly.type
_entity_poly.pdbx_seq_one_letter_code
_entity_poly.pdbx_strand_id
1 'polypeptide(L)'
;MYRYLLERDIDAAARAADAIEQGVAVLRMFPFTCRKIDDGNPFLRELIVSFGKSGYVLLFEIEATEQVTILAVRHQREDDYH
;
A
#
# COMPACT_ATOMS: atom_id res chain seq x y z
N MET A 1 29.01 16.52 -7.60
CA MET A 1 28.88 15.34 -6.73
C MET A 1 27.43 15.13 -6.25
N TYR A 2 26.42 15.28 -7.13
CA TYR A 2 24.99 15.12 -6.77
C TYR A 2 24.17 14.36 -7.84
N ARG A 3 24.80 13.80 -8.87
CA ARG A 3 24.08 13.09 -9.95
C ARG A 3 23.74 11.64 -9.61
N TYR A 4 24.50 11.01 -8.70
CA TYR A 4 24.34 9.59 -8.37
C TYR A 4 23.19 9.28 -7.38
N LEU A 5 22.74 10.26 -6.59
CA LEU A 5 21.59 10.08 -5.69
C LEU A 5 20.25 10.27 -6.42
N LEU A 6 20.20 11.12 -7.45
CA LEU A 6 18.98 11.39 -8.23
C LEU A 6 18.58 10.22 -9.15
N GLU A 7 19.54 9.56 -9.79
CA GLU A 7 19.24 8.40 -10.66
C GLU A 7 18.77 7.18 -9.85
N ARG A 8 19.28 7.01 -8.63
CA ARG A 8 18.92 5.87 -7.77
C ARG A 8 17.50 5.93 -7.22
N ASP A 9 16.92 7.13 -7.12
CA ASP A 9 15.57 7.30 -6.58
C ASP A 9 14.47 7.19 -7.64
N ILE A 10 14.75 7.47 -8.92
CA ILE A 10 13.75 7.30 -9.99
C ILE A 10 13.44 5.82 -10.20
N ASP A 11 14.46 4.97 -10.28
CA ASP A 11 14.27 3.51 -10.42
C ASP A 11 13.66 2.88 -9.17
N ALA A 12 13.91 3.45 -7.99
CA ALA A 12 13.27 3.02 -6.75
C ALA A 12 11.80 3.44 -6.71
N ALA A 13 11.48 4.68 -7.11
CA ALA A 13 10.13 5.19 -7.20
C ALA A 13 9.29 4.42 -8.23
N ALA A 14 9.86 4.10 -9.40
CA ALA A 14 9.19 3.30 -10.42
C ALA A 14 8.83 1.90 -9.89
N ARG A 15 9.80 1.21 -9.27
CA ARG A 15 9.52 -0.12 -8.68
C ARG A 15 8.55 -0.06 -7.50
N ALA A 16 8.52 1.05 -6.75
CA ALA A 16 7.55 1.25 -5.68
C ALA A 16 6.14 1.42 -6.25
N ALA A 17 5.99 2.18 -7.33
CA ALA A 17 4.73 2.32 -8.05
C ALA A 17 4.26 0.96 -8.59
N ASP A 18 5.13 0.19 -9.23
CA ASP A 18 4.80 -1.17 -9.71
C ASP A 18 4.32 -2.08 -8.58
N ALA A 19 4.98 -2.03 -7.42
CA ALA A 19 4.57 -2.82 -6.25
C ALA A 19 3.18 -2.39 -5.74
N ILE A 20 2.91 -1.08 -5.67
CA ILE A 20 1.61 -0.55 -5.28
C ILE A 20 0.54 -0.96 -6.30
N GLU A 21 0.81 -0.88 -7.61
CA GLU A 21 -0.11 -1.33 -8.66
C GLU A 21 -0.46 -2.81 -8.52
N GLN A 22 0.52 -3.66 -8.22
CA GLN A 22 0.27 -5.08 -7.92
C GLN A 22 -0.62 -5.24 -6.68
N GLY A 23 -0.40 -4.44 -5.63
CA GLY A 23 -1.28 -4.40 -4.46
C GLY A 23 -2.71 -4.00 -4.82
N VAL A 24 -2.89 -2.96 -5.63
CA VAL A 24 -4.19 -2.49 -6.11
C VAL A 24 -4.90 -3.57 -6.93
N ALA A 25 -4.17 -4.35 -7.73
CA ALA A 25 -4.76 -5.47 -8.47
C ALA A 25 -5.36 -6.54 -7.53
N VAL A 26 -4.72 -6.80 -6.38
CA VAL A 26 -5.28 -7.68 -5.33
C VAL A 26 -6.57 -7.08 -4.76
N LEU A 27 -6.59 -5.77 -4.49
CA LEU A 27 -7.79 -5.09 -3.99
C LEU A 27 -8.98 -5.18 -4.95
N ARG A 28 -8.73 -5.23 -6.27
CA ARG A 28 -9.79 -5.39 -7.27
C ARG A 28 -10.41 -6.78 -7.30
N MET A 29 -9.63 -7.82 -7.01
CA MET A 29 -10.11 -9.20 -7.07
C MET A 29 -10.61 -9.71 -5.72
N PHE A 30 -9.91 -9.37 -4.63
CA PHE A 30 -10.11 -9.98 -3.31
C PHE A 30 -9.98 -8.97 -2.16
N PRO A 31 -10.74 -7.85 -2.13
CA PRO A 31 -10.57 -6.84 -1.10
C PRO A 31 -10.93 -7.35 0.32
N PHE A 32 -11.88 -8.28 0.42
CA PHE A 32 -12.34 -8.84 1.69
C PHE A 32 -11.37 -9.88 2.32
N THR A 33 -10.32 -10.31 1.60
CA THR A 33 -9.30 -11.22 2.15
C THR A 33 -8.18 -10.47 2.87
N CYS A 34 -8.10 -9.16 2.67
CA CYS A 34 -7.11 -8.29 3.30
C CYS A 34 -7.38 -8.12 4.80
N ARG A 35 -6.35 -7.74 5.56
CA ARG A 35 -6.41 -7.64 7.01
C ARG A 35 -7.37 -6.54 7.46
N LYS A 36 -8.23 -6.84 8.42
CA LYS A 36 -9.06 -5.84 9.11
C LYS A 36 -8.21 -5.08 10.10
N ILE A 37 -8.41 -3.77 10.19
CA ILE A 37 -7.70 -2.92 11.15
C ILE A 37 -8.48 -2.75 12.44
N ASP A 38 -9.81 -2.78 12.35
CA ASP A 38 -10.72 -2.64 13.48
C ASP A 38 -11.80 -3.72 13.41
N ASP A 39 -12.04 -4.42 14.53
CA ASP A 39 -13.12 -5.38 14.65
C ASP A 39 -14.50 -4.68 14.61
N GLY A 40 -14.56 -3.40 14.99
CA GLY A 40 -15.75 -2.55 14.91
C GLY A 40 -16.11 -2.06 13.50
N ASN A 41 -15.13 -2.01 12.59
CA ASN A 41 -15.35 -1.65 11.18
C ASN A 41 -14.78 -2.73 10.23
N PRO A 42 -15.60 -3.72 9.81
CA PRO A 42 -15.13 -4.81 8.94
C PRO A 42 -14.79 -4.37 7.50
N PHE A 43 -15.07 -3.11 7.13
CA PHE A 43 -14.79 -2.54 5.82
C PHE A 43 -13.46 -1.79 5.78
N LEU A 44 -12.96 -1.32 6.93
CA LEU A 44 -11.65 -0.68 7.05
C LEU A 44 -10.53 -1.72 7.13
N ARG A 45 -9.64 -1.69 6.14
CA ARG A 45 -8.67 -2.76 5.90
C ARG A 45 -7.32 -2.22 5.46
N GLU A 46 -6.31 -3.05 5.67
CA GLU A 46 -4.97 -2.82 5.15
C GLU A 46 -4.48 -3.97 4.27
N LEU A 47 -3.66 -3.60 3.29
CA LEU A 47 -2.83 -4.51 2.52
C LEU A 47 -1.37 -4.12 2.69
N ILE A 48 -0.56 -5.08 3.14
CA ILE A 48 0.89 -4.95 3.16
C ILE A 48 1.44 -5.38 1.80
N VAL A 49 2.06 -4.44 1.10
CA VAL A 49 2.75 -4.67 -0.17
C VAL A 49 4.24 -4.77 0.12
N SER A 50 4.82 -5.95 -0.11
CA SER A 50 6.25 -6.17 0.14
C SER A 50 7.10 -5.40 -0.87
N PHE A 51 7.99 -4.55 -0.37
CA PHE A 51 8.92 -3.77 -1.20
C PHE A 51 10.24 -3.52 -0.47
N GLY A 52 11.35 -3.96 -1.06
CA GLY A 52 12.68 -3.80 -0.46
C GLY A 52 12.78 -4.42 0.93
N LYS A 53 13.12 -3.62 1.95
CA LYS A 53 13.35 -4.06 3.35
C LYS A 53 12.18 -3.77 4.30
N SER A 54 11.12 -3.11 3.84
CA SER A 54 10.04 -2.63 4.71
C SER A 54 8.67 -2.63 4.06
N GLY A 55 8.51 -2.42 2.75
CA GLY A 55 7.18 -2.47 2.15
C GLY A 55 6.30 -1.25 2.38
N TYR A 56 5.15 -1.26 1.73
CA TYR A 56 4.11 -0.24 1.80
C TYR A 56 2.85 -0.82 2.45
N VAL A 57 2.07 0.05 3.06
CA VAL A 57 0.74 -0.24 3.60
C VAL A 57 -0.27 0.57 2.81
N LEU A 58 -1.22 -0.11 2.19
CA LEU A 58 -2.40 0.50 1.59
C LEU A 58 -3.52 0.40 2.61
N LEU A 59 -3.92 1.53 3.17
CA LEU A 59 -5.12 1.65 3.99
C LEU A 59 -6.30 1.93 3.06
N PHE A 60 -7.36 1.15 3.17
CA PHE A 60 -8.53 1.31 2.32
C PHE A 60 -9.83 0.96 3.04
N GLU A 61 -10.93 1.44 2.48
CA GLU A 61 -12.27 1.12 2.91
C GLU A 61 -13.07 0.53 1.76
N ILE A 62 -13.87 -0.49 2.06
CA ILE A 62 -14.80 -1.09 1.10
C ILE A 62 -16.14 -0.38 1.23
N GLU A 63 -16.44 0.53 0.32
CA GLU A 63 -17.68 1.31 0.34
C GLU A 63 -18.87 0.54 -0.24
N ALA A 64 -18.62 -0.34 -1.21
CA ALA A 64 -19.61 -1.22 -1.82
C ALA A 64 -18.95 -2.49 -2.38
N THR A 65 -19.74 -3.48 -2.80
CA THR A 65 -19.25 -4.79 -3.26
C THR A 65 -18.17 -4.72 -4.34
N GLU A 66 -18.17 -3.67 -5.17
CA GLU A 66 -17.21 -3.46 -6.26
C GLU A 66 -16.46 -2.12 -6.15
N GLN A 67 -16.58 -1.41 -5.02
CA GLN A 67 -15.96 -0.10 -4.82
C GLN A 67 -15.08 -0.11 -3.58
N VAL A 68 -13.81 0.18 -3.80
CA VAL A 68 -12.78 0.31 -2.76
C VAL A 68 -12.15 1.69 -2.87
N THR A 69 -12.07 2.39 -1.76
CA THR A 69 -11.42 3.69 -1.66
C THR A 69 -10.12 3.53 -0.89
N ILE A 70 -8.99 3.86 -1.53
CA ILE A 70 -7.69 3.91 -0.87
C ILE A 70 -7.62 5.21 -0.07
N LEU A 71 -7.56 5.08 1.25
CA LEU A 71 -7.50 6.20 2.18
C LEU A 71 -6.08 6.73 2.35
N ALA A 72 -5.09 5.83 2.33
CA ALA A 72 -3.68 6.22 2.40
C ALA A 72 -2.76 5.14 1.81
N VAL A 73 -1.61 5.58 1.30
CA VAL A 73 -0.48 4.72 0.93
C VAL A 73 0.73 5.20 1.73
N ARG A 74 1.28 4.33 2.58
CA ARG A 74 2.34 4.69 3.54
C ARG A 74 3.49 3.71 3.46
N HIS A 75 4.72 4.16 3.67
CA HIS A 75 5.87 3.26 3.79
C HIS A 75 5.97 2.76 5.24
N GLN A 76 6.17 1.45 5.46
CA GLN A 76 6.14 0.85 6.81
C GLN A 76 7.16 1.44 7.80
N ARG A 77 8.24 2.07 7.30
CA ARG A 77 9.26 2.71 8.15
C ARG A 77 9.07 4.21 8.33
N GLU A 78 8.23 4.86 7.50
CA GLU A 78 8.00 6.30 7.61
C GLU A 78 6.85 6.62 8.57
N ASP A 79 6.00 5.65 8.87
CA ASP A 79 5.01 5.74 9.95
C ASP A 79 5.42 4.81 11.10
N ASP A 80 5.83 5.43 12.21
CA ASP A 80 5.81 4.81 13.54
C ASP A 80 4.38 4.31 13.82
N TYR A 81 4.14 3.02 13.60
CA TYR A 81 2.96 2.33 14.16
C TYR A 81 3.26 2.00 15.62
N HIS A 82 2.84 2.89 16.52
CA HIS A 82 2.71 2.64 17.95
C HIS A 82 1.24 2.74 18.35
#